data_AF-A7S9P4-F1
#
_entry.id   AF-A7S9P4-F1
#
_cell.length_a   1.000
_cell.length_b   1.000
_cell.length_c   1.000
_cell.angle_alpha   90.00
_cell.angle_beta   90.00
_cell.angle_gamma   90.00
#
_symmetry.space_group_name_H-M   'P 1'
#
loop_
_entity.id
_entity.type
_entity.pdbx_description
1 polymer ?
#
loop_
_entity_poly.entity_id
_entity_poly.type
_entity_poly.pdbx_seq_one_letter_code
_entity_poly.pdbx_strand_id
1 'polypeptide(L)'
;NPNLDMLAFWLANTLRLLHDMKQYSGDRAFQVHNTPEQNEHCLKNFDLTEYRQVLSDLSIHIYQDLVKAIWDSINGMIVPGILEYESIPGVSSSKPFGGRSRGSEDISYRSNNVSCFRFQLSQVLNILNAHCVDPEIIKQCFRQVFYYIGANLMNNILLRKDMCHWSRGMQIRQLEDWVRVNQLEGSGIVEALECITQATQLLQVNKKTLEDVDAICEVCSALNTLQVQKILSMYTPANEYEARVPSSVIRAVVERGHNKTDPMYLMLDTAYLFPVTLPFTPSAVSLETINIPELPGLDFLKVV
;
A
#
# COMPACT_ATOMS: atom_id res chain seq x y z
N ASN A 1 -14.62 10.88 -2.36
CA ASN A 1 -13.69 12.04 -2.41
C ASN A 1 -13.74 12.47 -3.85
N PRO A 2 -14.35 13.62 -4.21
CA PRO A 2 -14.72 13.92 -5.60
C PRO A 2 -13.57 13.79 -6.60
N ASN A 3 -12.34 14.05 -6.15
CA ASN A 3 -11.15 13.89 -6.96
C ASN A 3 -10.81 12.39 -7.21
N LEU A 4 -10.88 11.55 -6.17
CA LEU A 4 -10.63 10.12 -6.27
C LEU A 4 -11.63 9.43 -7.21
N ASP A 5 -12.91 9.76 -7.06
CA ASP A 5 -13.98 9.23 -7.91
C ASP A 5 -13.73 9.56 -9.40
N MET A 6 -13.35 10.81 -9.68
CA MET A 6 -13.05 11.28 -11.04
C MET A 6 -11.79 10.60 -11.62
N LEU A 7 -10.72 10.49 -10.84
CA LEU A 7 -9.48 9.83 -11.26
C LEU A 7 -9.68 8.33 -11.54
N ALA A 8 -10.44 7.64 -10.67
CA ALA A 8 -10.78 6.23 -10.87
C ALA A 8 -11.60 6.02 -12.16
N PHE A 9 -12.61 6.86 -12.37
CA PHE A 9 -13.43 6.86 -13.58
C PHE A 9 -12.58 7.06 -14.84
N TRP A 10 -11.75 8.10 -14.89
CA TRP A 10 -10.95 8.39 -16.08
C TRP A 10 -9.83 7.38 -16.30
N LEU A 11 -9.24 6.82 -15.24
CA LEU A 11 -8.25 5.75 -15.38
C LEU A 11 -8.87 4.51 -16.03
N ALA A 12 -10.02 4.07 -15.52
CA ALA A 12 -10.73 2.91 -16.06
C ALA A 12 -11.10 3.10 -17.54
N ASN A 13 -11.65 4.26 -17.89
CA ASN A 13 -12.05 4.56 -19.27
C ASN A 13 -10.86 4.75 -20.22
N THR A 14 -9.78 5.39 -19.77
CA THR A 14 -8.56 5.57 -20.59
C THR A 14 -7.90 4.22 -20.87
N LEU A 15 -7.81 3.36 -19.86
CA LEU A 15 -7.30 2.00 -20.02
C LEU A 15 -8.22 1.15 -20.91
N ARG A 16 -9.54 1.24 -20.73
CA ARG A 16 -10.49 0.53 -21.59
C ARG A 16 -10.32 0.93 -23.05
N LEU A 17 -10.25 2.23 -23.34
CA LEU A 17 -10.00 2.72 -24.69
C LEU A 17 -8.65 2.21 -25.24
N LEU A 18 -7.59 2.23 -24.42
CA LEU A 18 -6.29 1.68 -24.81
C LEU A 18 -6.36 0.18 -25.11
N HIS A 19 -7.09 -0.59 -24.31
CA HIS A 19 -7.29 -2.02 -24.53
C HIS A 19 -8.11 -2.27 -25.79
N ASP A 20 -9.17 -1.52 -26.03
CA ASP A 20 -9.99 -1.66 -27.23
C ASP A 20 -9.17 -1.33 -28.50
N MET A 21 -8.34 -0.28 -28.45
CA MET A 21 -7.39 0.04 -29.53
C MET A 21 -6.36 -1.05 -29.78
N LYS A 22 -6.02 -1.87 -28.77
CA LYS A 22 -5.16 -3.07 -28.93
C LYS A 22 -5.97 -4.24 -29.48
N GLN A 23 -7.12 -4.55 -28.88
CA GLN A 23 -7.97 -5.70 -29.19
C GLN A 23 -8.48 -5.67 -30.63
N TYR A 24 -8.84 -4.47 -31.12
CA TYR A 24 -9.35 -4.24 -32.47
C TYR A 24 -8.28 -3.66 -33.42
N SER A 25 -7.00 -3.78 -33.08
CA SER A 25 -5.89 -3.29 -33.93
C SER A 25 -5.67 -4.13 -35.20
N GLY A 26 -6.12 -5.38 -35.22
CA GLY A 26 -5.77 -6.36 -36.26
C GLY A 26 -4.50 -7.18 -35.95
N ASP A 27 -3.78 -6.86 -34.86
CA ASP A 27 -2.60 -7.63 -34.44
C ASP A 27 -3.03 -8.94 -33.76
N ARG A 28 -2.51 -10.07 -34.27
CA ARG A 28 -2.79 -11.41 -33.75
C ARG A 28 -2.43 -11.58 -32.29
N ALA A 29 -1.44 -10.84 -31.78
CA ALA A 29 -1.06 -10.89 -30.36
C ALA A 29 -2.20 -10.47 -29.43
N PHE A 30 -3.07 -9.55 -29.86
CA PHE A 30 -4.20 -9.04 -29.07
C PHE A 30 -5.54 -9.72 -29.39
N GLN A 31 -5.58 -10.61 -30.39
CA GLN A 31 -6.79 -11.31 -30.83
C GLN A 31 -6.96 -12.71 -30.20
N VAL A 32 -6.03 -13.13 -29.33
CA VAL A 32 -6.00 -14.49 -28.75
C VAL A 32 -7.32 -14.87 -28.06
N HIS A 33 -8.02 -13.89 -27.48
CA HIS A 33 -9.28 -14.07 -26.76
C HIS A 33 -10.50 -13.54 -27.51
N ASN A 34 -10.34 -13.09 -28.75
CA ASN A 34 -11.45 -12.55 -29.53
C ASN A 34 -12.33 -13.66 -30.11
N THR A 35 -13.63 -13.38 -30.21
CA THR A 35 -14.53 -14.18 -31.04
C THR A 35 -14.30 -13.90 -32.54
N PRO A 36 -14.77 -14.77 -33.46
CA PRO A 36 -14.75 -14.49 -34.89
C PRO A 36 -15.38 -13.13 -35.24
N GLU A 37 -16.52 -12.81 -34.63
CA GLU A 37 -17.26 -11.56 -34.85
C GLU A 37 -16.45 -10.35 -34.34
N GLN A 38 -15.81 -10.45 -33.17
CA GLN A 38 -14.92 -9.37 -32.68
C GLN A 38 -13.75 -9.12 -33.64
N ASN A 39 -13.23 -10.15 -34.30
CA ASN A 39 -12.15 -9.98 -35.27
C ASN A 39 -12.61 -9.27 -36.55
N GLU A 40 -13.89 -9.34 -36.93
CA GLU A 40 -14.45 -8.60 -38.07
C GLU A 40 -14.48 -7.08 -37.83
N HIS A 41 -14.53 -6.66 -36.56
CA HIS A 41 -14.53 -5.25 -36.14
C HIS A 41 -13.14 -4.62 -36.04
N CYS A 42 -12.07 -5.34 -36.42
CA CYS A 42 -10.72 -4.76 -36.41
C CYS A 42 -10.58 -3.59 -37.40
N LEU A 43 -9.78 -2.60 -37.03
CA LEU A 43 -9.41 -1.48 -37.90
C LEU A 43 -8.70 -2.00 -39.16
N LYS A 44 -9.08 -1.48 -40.33
CA LYS A 44 -8.57 -1.96 -41.63
C LYS A 44 -7.57 -1.02 -42.30
N ASN A 45 -7.60 0.27 -41.96
CA ASN A 45 -6.94 1.32 -42.75
C ASN A 45 -5.82 2.05 -42.01
N PHE A 46 -5.87 2.13 -40.69
CA PHE A 46 -4.96 2.96 -39.89
C PHE A 46 -4.30 2.14 -38.81
N ASP A 47 -2.98 2.31 -38.67
CA ASP A 47 -2.27 1.89 -37.47
C ASP A 47 -2.29 3.04 -36.45
N LEU A 48 -2.75 2.73 -35.24
CA LEU A 48 -2.87 3.67 -34.13
C LEU A 48 -1.75 3.48 -33.08
N THR A 49 -0.64 2.80 -33.41
CA THR A 49 0.46 2.53 -32.47
C THR A 49 0.94 3.78 -31.71
N GLU A 50 1.16 4.90 -32.41
CA GLU A 50 1.60 6.15 -31.77
C GLU A 50 0.56 6.71 -30.80
N TYR A 51 -0.73 6.66 -31.16
CA TYR A 51 -1.82 7.09 -30.29
C TYR A 51 -1.99 6.17 -29.07
N ARG A 52 -1.73 4.86 -29.21
CA ARG A 52 -1.71 3.93 -28.07
C ARG A 52 -0.60 4.28 -27.08
N GLN A 53 0.56 4.73 -27.55
CA GLN A 53 1.63 5.21 -26.67
C GLN A 53 1.19 6.46 -25.90
N VAL A 54 0.59 7.44 -26.57
CA VAL A 54 0.07 8.65 -25.90
C VAL A 54 -0.96 8.32 -24.82
N LEU A 55 -1.90 7.40 -25.10
CA LEU A 55 -2.87 6.95 -24.10
C LEU A 55 -2.23 6.13 -22.96
N SER A 56 -1.18 5.36 -23.24
CA SER A 56 -0.40 4.67 -22.22
C SER A 56 0.25 5.67 -21.27
N ASP A 57 0.92 6.70 -21.81
CA ASP A 57 1.56 7.75 -21.00
C ASP A 57 0.54 8.54 -20.18
N LEU A 58 -0.61 8.87 -20.78
CA LEU A 58 -1.72 9.49 -20.07
C LEU A 58 -2.25 8.60 -18.93
N SER A 59 -2.41 7.29 -19.17
CA SER A 59 -2.86 6.33 -18.15
C SER A 59 -1.88 6.26 -16.98
N ILE A 60 -0.57 6.34 -17.24
CA ILE A 60 0.47 6.38 -16.20
C ILE A 60 0.33 7.66 -15.36
N HIS A 61 0.13 8.81 -15.98
CA HIS A 61 -0.08 10.07 -15.24
C HIS A 61 -1.35 10.02 -14.38
N ILE A 62 -2.48 9.56 -14.93
CA ILE A 62 -3.72 9.42 -14.15
C ILE A 62 -3.53 8.44 -12.99
N TYR A 63 -2.81 7.33 -13.21
CA TYR A 63 -2.47 6.37 -12.15
C TYR A 63 -1.64 7.01 -11.03
N GLN A 64 -0.63 7.82 -11.37
CA GLN A 64 0.20 8.52 -10.39
C GLN A 64 -0.62 9.51 -9.56
N ASP A 65 -1.50 10.28 -10.22
CA ASP A 65 -2.41 11.20 -9.54
C ASP A 65 -3.42 10.47 -8.66
N LEU A 66 -3.92 9.32 -9.11
CA LEU A 66 -4.81 8.45 -8.34
C LEU A 66 -4.12 7.95 -7.07
N VAL A 67 -2.92 7.38 -7.18
CA VAL A 67 -2.12 6.92 -6.04
C VAL A 67 -1.88 8.06 -5.05
N LYS A 68 -1.52 9.25 -5.55
CA LYS A 68 -1.32 10.43 -4.72
C LYS A 68 -2.61 10.85 -4.00
N ALA A 69 -3.73 10.89 -4.70
CA ALA A 69 -5.03 11.22 -4.12
C ALA A 69 -5.46 10.20 -3.04
N ILE A 70 -5.18 8.92 -3.24
CA ILE A 70 -5.39 7.88 -2.21
C ILE A 70 -4.51 8.17 -1.00
N TRP A 71 -3.21 8.39 -1.22
CA TRP A 71 -2.25 8.68 -0.16
C TRP A 71 -2.65 9.91 0.67
N ASP A 72 -3.00 11.01 0.01
CA ASP A 72 -3.43 12.26 0.66
C ASP A 72 -4.70 12.06 1.49
N SER A 73 -5.55 11.09 1.14
CA SER A 73 -6.76 10.77 1.91
C SER A 73 -6.50 9.94 3.17
N ILE A 74 -5.35 9.25 3.27
CA ILE A 74 -5.06 8.33 4.39
C ILE A 74 -3.86 8.76 5.25
N ASN A 75 -2.94 9.56 4.73
CA ASN A 75 -1.65 9.82 5.40
C ASN A 75 -1.82 10.46 6.79
N GLY A 76 -2.79 11.36 6.95
CA GLY A 76 -3.10 12.01 8.23
C GLY A 76 -3.68 11.06 9.28
N MET A 77 -4.14 9.87 8.88
CA MET A 77 -4.68 8.85 9.77
C MET A 77 -3.60 7.85 10.25
N ILE A 78 -2.44 7.80 9.60
CA ILE A 78 -1.40 6.80 9.87
C ILE A 78 -0.82 7.00 11.26
N VAL A 79 -0.33 8.21 11.57
CA VAL A 79 0.28 8.45 12.88
C VAL A 79 -0.76 8.34 14.01
N PRO A 80 -1.93 9.00 13.96
CA PRO A 80 -2.91 8.89 15.04
C PRO A 80 -3.51 7.49 15.18
N GLY A 81 -3.89 6.86 14.06
CA GLY A 81 -4.65 5.62 14.04
C GLY A 81 -3.82 4.35 14.14
N ILE A 82 -2.59 4.34 13.61
CA ILE A 82 -1.69 3.19 13.62
C ILE A 82 -0.57 3.38 14.65
N LEU A 83 -0.02 4.58 14.84
CA LEU A 83 1.12 4.77 15.75
C LEU A 83 0.80 5.37 17.11
N GLU A 84 -0.31 6.05 17.32
CA GLU A 84 -0.62 6.65 18.63
C GLU A 84 -1.74 5.90 19.35
N TYR A 85 -2.65 5.28 18.59
CA TYR A 85 -3.72 4.47 19.15
C TYR A 85 -3.19 3.29 19.97
N GLU A 86 -3.62 3.17 21.22
CA GLU A 86 -3.37 2.02 22.08
C GLU A 86 -4.62 1.14 22.15
N SER A 87 -4.50 -0.08 21.64
CA SER A 87 -5.59 -1.07 21.70
C SER A 87 -5.86 -1.61 23.11
N ILE A 88 -4.88 -1.50 24.02
CA ILE A 88 -4.98 -2.01 25.39
C ILE A 88 -4.64 -0.86 26.36
N PRO A 89 -5.63 -0.27 27.05
CA PRO A 89 -5.39 0.77 28.02
C PRO A 89 -4.46 0.29 29.16
N GLY A 90 -3.38 1.03 29.42
CA GLY A 90 -2.49 0.79 30.56
C GLY A 90 -1.27 -0.12 30.29
N VAL A 91 -1.04 -0.54 29.05
CA VAL A 91 0.14 -1.34 28.68
C VAL A 91 1.39 -0.47 28.45
N SER A 92 1.23 0.78 28.06
CA SER A 92 2.33 1.75 28.03
C SER A 92 2.43 2.47 29.37
N SER A 93 3.56 2.30 30.05
CA SER A 93 3.87 3.08 31.26
C SER A 93 4.48 4.46 30.93
N SER A 94 4.59 4.80 29.64
CA SER A 94 5.16 6.06 29.13
C SER A 94 4.16 7.21 29.08
N LYS A 95 3.45 7.47 30.19
CA LYS A 95 2.94 8.84 30.41
C LYS A 95 4.10 9.70 30.91
N PRO A 96 4.53 10.75 30.18
CA PRO A 96 5.46 11.71 30.74
C PRO A 96 4.77 12.39 31.93
N PHE A 97 5.37 12.23 33.11
CA PHE A 97 5.28 13.08 34.29
C PHE A 97 4.06 14.04 34.36
N GLY A 98 3.09 13.73 35.22
CA GLY A 98 2.30 14.76 35.93
C GLY A 98 0.94 15.23 35.37
N GLY A 99 0.38 14.62 34.33
CA GLY A 99 -0.95 15.01 33.81
C GLY A 99 -2.11 14.16 34.36
N ARG A 100 -2.84 14.63 35.37
CA ARG A 100 -4.17 14.10 35.70
C ARG A 100 -5.15 14.48 34.58
N SER A 101 -5.44 13.56 33.66
CA SER A 101 -6.54 13.78 32.72
C SER A 101 -7.87 13.44 33.40
N ARG A 102 -8.57 14.50 33.84
CA ARG A 102 -9.95 14.47 34.31
C ARG A 102 -10.88 14.33 33.10
N GLY A 103 -11.78 13.36 33.15
CA GLY A 103 -13.12 13.37 32.54
C GLY A 103 -13.30 14.13 31.22
N SER A 104 -12.85 13.52 30.13
CA SER A 104 -13.54 13.52 28.83
C SER A 104 -12.89 12.40 28.02
N GLU A 105 -13.56 11.28 27.82
CA GLU A 105 -13.17 10.35 26.76
C GLU A 105 -13.44 11.08 25.44
N ASP A 106 -12.43 11.82 25.00
CA ASP A 106 -12.46 12.72 23.87
C ASP A 106 -12.95 11.96 22.63
N ILE A 107 -14.03 12.44 22.00
CA ILE A 107 -14.66 11.75 20.87
C ILE A 107 -13.68 11.60 19.68
N SER A 108 -12.59 12.39 19.68
CA SER A 108 -11.45 12.30 18.75
C SER A 108 -10.68 10.96 18.85
N TYR A 109 -10.54 10.37 20.04
CA TYR A 109 -9.86 9.07 20.23
C TYR A 109 -10.66 7.89 19.67
N ARG A 110 -12.00 7.99 19.63
CA ARG A 110 -12.86 6.99 18.97
C ARG A 110 -12.82 7.08 17.44
N SER A 111 -12.45 8.23 16.89
CA SER A 111 -12.50 8.50 15.45
C SER A 111 -11.18 8.24 14.72
N ASN A 112 -10.09 8.02 15.45
CA ASN A 112 -8.73 7.82 14.91
C ASN A 112 -8.14 6.50 15.42
N ASN A 113 -8.71 5.37 15.00
CA ASN A 113 -8.19 4.04 15.30
C ASN A 113 -7.96 3.22 14.02
N VAL A 114 -7.31 2.05 14.15
CA VAL A 114 -7.06 1.14 13.01
C VAL A 114 -8.33 0.75 12.27
N SER A 115 -9.48 0.65 12.95
CA SER A 115 -10.75 0.30 12.29
C SER A 115 -11.21 1.42 11.35
N CYS A 116 -11.08 2.69 11.73
CA CYS A 116 -11.35 3.83 10.85
C CYS A 116 -10.39 3.86 9.66
N PHE A 117 -9.10 3.56 9.88
CA PHE A 117 -8.11 3.45 8.80
C PHE A 117 -8.47 2.35 7.80
N ARG A 118 -8.82 1.15 8.29
CA ARG A 118 -9.29 0.03 7.45
C ARG A 118 -10.58 0.37 6.71
N PHE A 119 -11.51 1.06 7.36
CA PHE A 119 -12.73 1.53 6.71
C PHE A 119 -12.40 2.44 5.54
N GLN A 120 -11.47 3.39 5.72
CA GLN A 120 -11.03 4.28 4.64
C GLN A 120 -10.39 3.50 3.47
N LEU A 121 -9.53 2.51 3.74
CA LEU A 121 -8.98 1.62 2.70
C LEU A 121 -10.09 0.87 1.94
N SER A 122 -11.08 0.35 2.65
CA SER A 122 -12.24 -0.32 2.04
C SER A 122 -13.06 0.64 1.19
N GLN A 123 -13.24 1.90 1.61
CA GLN A 123 -13.94 2.91 0.80
C GLN A 123 -13.19 3.21 -0.51
N VAL A 124 -11.86 3.31 -0.47
CA VAL A 124 -11.04 3.46 -1.68
C VAL A 124 -11.21 2.26 -2.60
N LEU A 125 -11.10 1.03 -2.07
CA LEU A 125 -11.28 -0.18 -2.86
C LEU A 125 -12.67 -0.25 -3.49
N ASN A 126 -13.71 0.12 -2.75
CA ASN A 126 -15.09 0.16 -3.25
C ASN A 126 -15.25 1.13 -4.41
N ILE A 127 -14.61 2.31 -4.35
CA ILE A 127 -14.63 3.29 -5.44
C ILE A 127 -13.94 2.74 -6.69
N LEU A 128 -12.76 2.12 -6.55
CA LEU A 128 -12.03 1.53 -7.68
C LEU A 128 -12.84 0.41 -8.35
N ASN A 129 -13.47 -0.45 -7.54
CA ASN A 129 -14.35 -1.51 -8.03
C ASN A 129 -15.62 -0.98 -8.70
N ALA A 130 -16.24 0.06 -8.13
CA ALA A 130 -17.45 0.66 -8.69
C ALA A 130 -17.23 1.28 -10.08
N HIS A 131 -16.02 1.79 -10.33
CA HIS A 131 -15.60 2.29 -11.65
C HIS A 131 -14.97 1.22 -12.55
N CYS A 132 -14.98 -0.05 -12.13
CA CYS A 132 -14.43 -1.18 -12.88
C CYS A 132 -12.95 -0.99 -13.27
N VAL A 133 -12.14 -0.40 -12.39
CA VAL A 133 -10.68 -0.34 -12.59
C VAL A 133 -10.13 -1.77 -12.65
N ASP A 134 -9.27 -2.06 -13.62
CA ASP A 134 -8.72 -3.41 -13.83
C ASP A 134 -8.11 -3.96 -12.52
N PRO A 135 -8.39 -5.23 -12.12
CA PRO A 135 -7.93 -5.77 -10.85
C PRO A 135 -6.40 -5.72 -10.65
N GLU A 136 -5.63 -5.88 -11.72
CA GLU A 136 -4.17 -5.80 -11.66
C GLU A 136 -3.66 -4.36 -11.42
N ILE A 137 -4.42 -3.36 -11.86
CA ILE A 137 -4.13 -1.95 -11.56
C ILE A 137 -4.50 -1.63 -10.11
N ILE A 138 -5.62 -2.17 -9.62
CA ILE A 138 -6.00 -2.06 -8.19
C ILE A 138 -4.89 -2.65 -7.30
N LYS A 139 -4.38 -3.84 -7.63
CA LYS A 139 -3.27 -4.46 -6.89
C LYS A 139 -2.01 -3.59 -6.89
N GLN A 140 -1.62 -3.03 -8.03
CA GLN A 140 -0.46 -2.13 -8.12
C GLN A 140 -0.67 -0.83 -7.31
N CYS A 141 -1.87 -0.23 -7.36
CA CYS A 141 -2.24 0.92 -6.53
C CYS A 141 -2.06 0.61 -5.04
N PHE A 142 -2.64 -0.50 -4.56
CA PHE A 142 -2.54 -0.86 -3.14
C PHE A 142 -1.12 -1.26 -2.74
N ARG A 143 -0.34 -1.91 -3.61
CA ARG A 143 1.10 -2.15 -3.38
C ARG A 143 1.84 -0.85 -3.10
N GLN A 144 1.60 0.17 -3.92
CA GLN A 144 2.23 1.48 -3.74
C GLN A 144 1.79 2.19 -2.46
N VAL A 145 0.48 2.16 -2.17
CA VAL A 145 -0.08 2.76 -0.95
C VAL A 145 0.47 2.09 0.30
N PHE A 146 0.55 0.76 0.32
CA PHE A 146 1.09 0.01 1.44
C PHE A 146 2.60 0.19 1.62
N TYR A 147 3.35 0.40 0.53
CA TYR A 147 4.73 0.84 0.64
C TYR A 147 4.86 2.19 1.35
N TYR A 148 4.05 3.20 0.96
CA TYR A 148 4.08 4.48 1.65
C TYR A 148 3.72 4.35 3.13
N ILE A 149 2.73 3.51 3.46
CA ILE A 149 2.39 3.19 4.85
C ILE A 149 3.60 2.60 5.57
N GLY A 150 4.20 1.52 5.03
CA GLY A 150 5.35 0.85 5.62
C GLY A 150 6.55 1.78 5.82
N ALA A 151 6.91 2.56 4.80
CA ALA A 151 8.01 3.52 4.84
C ALA A 151 7.79 4.62 5.91
N ASN A 152 6.58 5.19 5.99
CA ASN A 152 6.26 6.21 6.98
C ASN A 152 6.24 5.65 8.40
N LEU A 153 5.67 4.45 8.61
CA LEU A 153 5.66 3.80 9.91
C LEU A 153 7.08 3.45 10.38
N MET A 154 7.89 2.89 9.48
CA MET A 154 9.28 2.54 9.76
C MET A 154 10.10 3.77 10.15
N ASN A 155 10.00 4.85 9.37
CA ASN A 155 10.72 6.09 9.66
C ASN A 155 10.29 6.68 11.01
N ASN A 156 9.01 6.62 11.37
CA ASN A 156 8.55 7.06 12.69
C ASN A 156 9.12 6.20 13.82
N ILE A 157 9.11 4.86 13.69
CA ILE A 157 9.74 3.96 14.68
C ILE A 157 11.24 4.27 14.82
N LEU A 158 11.93 4.55 13.71
CA LEU A 158 13.36 4.84 13.71
C LEU A 158 13.73 6.22 14.28
N LEU A 159 12.78 7.15 14.40
CA LEU A 159 13.00 8.52 14.84
C LEU A 159 12.39 8.84 16.22
N ARG A 160 11.37 8.09 16.67
CA ARG A 160 10.59 8.37 17.89
C ARG A 160 10.67 7.23 18.90
N LYS A 161 11.24 7.49 20.09
CA LYS A 161 11.39 6.48 21.16
C LYS A 161 10.05 6.02 21.75
N ASP A 162 9.07 6.90 21.78
CA ASP A 162 7.69 6.66 22.24
C ASP A 162 6.90 5.71 21.32
N MET A 163 7.46 5.36 20.14
CA MET A 163 6.81 4.51 19.14
C MET A 163 7.30 3.06 19.13
N CYS A 164 8.33 2.72 19.90
CA CYS A 164 8.96 1.41 19.92
C CYS A 164 8.32 0.46 20.96
N HIS A 165 7.04 0.14 20.80
CA HIS A 165 6.30 -0.77 21.69
C HIS A 165 5.70 -1.98 20.95
N TRP A 166 5.59 -3.12 21.64
CA TRP A 166 5.18 -4.41 21.07
C TRP A 166 3.77 -4.41 20.46
N SER A 167 2.86 -3.57 20.99
CA SER A 167 1.46 -3.48 20.55
C SER A 167 1.30 -3.02 19.09
N ARG A 168 2.31 -2.35 18.53
CA ARG A 168 2.36 -1.92 17.13
C ARG A 168 2.31 -3.09 16.15
N GLY A 169 2.91 -4.23 16.51
CA GLY A 169 2.86 -5.43 15.68
C GLY A 169 1.45 -5.99 15.47
N MET A 170 0.53 -5.74 16.40
CA MET A 170 -0.86 -6.16 16.23
C MET A 170 -1.59 -5.32 15.18
N GLN A 171 -1.26 -4.04 15.06
CA GLN A 171 -1.88 -3.15 14.06
C GLN A 171 -1.40 -3.48 12.65
N ILE A 172 -0.10 -3.78 12.48
CA ILE A 172 0.44 -4.25 11.20
C ILE A 172 -0.23 -5.56 10.75
N ARG A 173 -0.37 -6.53 11.65
CA ARG A 173 -1.10 -7.79 11.37
C ARG A 173 -2.54 -7.54 10.92
N GLN A 174 -3.23 -6.56 11.50
CA GLN A 174 -4.60 -6.21 11.07
C GLN A 174 -4.68 -5.61 9.67
N LEU A 175 -3.59 -5.00 9.17
CA LEU A 175 -3.49 -4.52 7.80
C LEU A 175 -3.21 -5.69 6.84
N GLU A 176 -2.30 -6.60 7.19
CA GLU A 176 -2.05 -7.83 6.43
C GLU A 176 -3.32 -8.68 6.30
N ASP A 177 -4.08 -8.84 7.39
CA ASP A 177 -5.37 -9.54 7.36
C ASP A 177 -6.40 -8.83 6.46
N TRP A 178 -6.39 -7.49 6.41
CA TRP A 178 -7.25 -6.73 5.50
C TRP A 178 -6.90 -7.02 4.03
N VAL A 179 -5.61 -7.13 3.69
CA VAL A 179 -5.14 -7.50 2.33
C VAL A 179 -5.65 -8.88 1.94
N ARG A 180 -5.53 -9.86 2.83
CA ARG A 180 -6.05 -11.23 2.63
C ARG A 180 -7.55 -11.25 2.39
N VAL A 181 -8.33 -10.62 3.27
CA VAL A 181 -9.80 -10.62 3.19
C VAL A 181 -10.32 -9.97 1.90
N ASN A 182 -9.60 -8.99 1.36
CA ASN A 182 -9.98 -8.30 0.13
C ASN A 182 -9.36 -8.90 -1.14
N GLN A 183 -8.80 -10.11 -1.07
CA GLN A 183 -8.24 -10.85 -2.23
C GLN A 183 -7.12 -10.09 -2.97
N LEU A 184 -6.34 -9.31 -2.22
CA LEU A 184 -5.18 -8.59 -2.74
C LEU A 184 -3.87 -9.36 -2.51
N GLU A 185 -3.94 -10.67 -2.23
CA GLU A 185 -2.75 -11.53 -2.08
C GLU A 185 -1.98 -11.68 -3.40
N GLY A 186 -0.66 -11.89 -3.31
CA GLY A 186 0.21 -12.00 -4.50
C GLY A 186 0.44 -10.69 -5.26
N SER A 187 0.01 -9.56 -4.73
CA SER A 187 0.16 -8.22 -5.33
C SER A 187 1.49 -7.52 -5.01
N GLY A 188 2.35 -8.12 -4.18
CA GLY A 188 3.54 -7.46 -3.67
C GLY A 188 3.30 -6.58 -2.43
N ILE A 189 2.07 -6.52 -1.90
CA ILE A 189 1.71 -5.68 -0.75
C ILE A 189 2.39 -6.16 0.55
N VAL A 190 2.46 -7.47 0.78
CA VAL A 190 3.08 -8.03 2.00
C VAL A 190 4.57 -7.74 2.00
N GLU A 191 5.21 -7.91 0.85
CA GLU A 191 6.61 -7.58 0.60
C GLU A 191 6.90 -6.08 0.81
N ALA A 192 5.94 -5.21 0.47
CA ALA A 192 6.04 -3.78 0.72
C ALA A 192 5.95 -3.41 2.22
N LEU A 193 5.32 -4.27 3.04
CA LEU A 193 5.26 -4.12 4.50
C LEU A 193 6.39 -4.85 5.23
N GLU A 194 7.18 -5.68 4.55
CA GLU A 194 8.14 -6.60 5.18
C GLU A 194 9.08 -5.90 6.19
N CYS A 195 9.62 -4.73 5.83
CA CYS A 195 10.50 -3.96 6.73
C CYS A 195 9.80 -3.60 8.04
N ILE A 196 8.56 -3.09 7.98
CA ILE A 196 7.83 -2.70 9.19
C ILE A 196 7.34 -3.93 9.97
N THR A 197 6.96 -5.00 9.26
CA THR A 197 6.56 -6.28 9.88
C THR A 197 7.72 -6.85 10.69
N GLN A 198 8.92 -6.98 10.11
CA GLN A 198 10.11 -7.44 10.82
C GLN A 198 10.53 -6.50 11.97
N ALA A 199 10.44 -5.18 11.78
CA ALA A 199 10.72 -4.22 12.85
C ALA A 199 9.79 -4.43 14.06
N THR A 200 8.50 -4.66 13.82
CA THR A 200 7.56 -4.94 14.92
C THR A 200 7.73 -6.34 15.52
N GLN A 201 8.21 -7.33 14.76
CA GLN A 201 8.60 -8.64 15.29
C GLN A 201 9.83 -8.52 16.19
N LEU A 202 10.83 -7.73 15.79
CA LEU A 202 12.01 -7.43 16.62
C LEU A 202 11.63 -6.82 17.98
N LEU A 203 10.61 -5.97 18.00
CA LEU A 203 10.07 -5.42 19.24
C LEU A 203 9.42 -6.49 20.15
N GLN A 204 8.98 -7.63 19.59
CA GLN A 204 8.32 -8.72 20.32
C GLN A 204 9.27 -9.85 20.76
N VAL A 205 10.36 -10.11 20.03
CA VAL A 205 11.29 -11.22 20.36
C VAL A 205 12.12 -10.97 21.62
N ASN A 206 12.66 -12.06 22.20
CA ASN A 206 13.65 -11.97 23.27
C ASN A 206 14.93 -11.29 22.79
N LYS A 207 15.52 -10.49 23.68
CA LYS A 207 16.67 -9.61 23.40
C LYS A 207 17.48 -9.33 24.67
N LYS A 208 17.62 -10.35 25.51
CA LYS A 208 18.21 -10.30 26.86
C LYS A 208 19.61 -10.91 26.91
N THR A 209 19.90 -11.92 26.11
CA THR A 209 21.17 -12.67 26.17
C THR A 209 21.85 -12.75 24.81
N LEU A 210 23.10 -13.23 24.79
CA LEU A 210 23.81 -13.48 23.53
C LEU A 210 23.22 -14.64 22.72
N GLU A 211 22.46 -15.53 23.36
CA GLU A 211 21.76 -16.64 22.70
C GLU A 211 20.61 -16.14 21.81
N ASP A 212 20.05 -14.97 22.14
CA ASP A 212 18.98 -14.34 21.36
C ASP A 212 19.48 -13.73 20.03
N VAL A 213 20.79 -13.54 19.87
CA VAL A 213 21.37 -12.83 18.71
C VAL A 213 21.02 -13.53 17.40
N ASP A 214 21.11 -14.85 17.36
CA ASP A 214 20.86 -15.62 16.13
C ASP A 214 19.39 -15.52 15.71
N ALA A 215 18.46 -15.58 16.67
CA ALA A 215 17.04 -15.40 16.41
C ALA A 215 16.71 -13.96 15.95
N ILE A 216 17.33 -12.94 16.55
CA ILE A 216 17.17 -11.53 16.11
C ILE A 216 17.61 -11.38 14.66
N CYS A 217 18.76 -11.96 14.33
CA CYS A 217 19.37 -11.98 13.02
C CYS A 217 18.49 -12.67 11.97
N GLU A 218 17.87 -13.80 12.30
CA GLU A 218 16.93 -14.52 11.42
C GLU A 218 15.64 -13.73 11.16
N VAL A 219 15.10 -13.07 12.20
CA VAL A 219 13.87 -12.26 12.10
C VAL A 219 14.06 -11.02 11.23
N CYS A 220 15.26 -10.43 11.20
CA CYS A 220 15.52 -9.12 10.62
C CYS A 220 16.18 -9.16 9.22
N SER A 221 15.87 -10.16 8.40
CA SER A 221 16.48 -10.36 7.08
C SER A 221 16.26 -9.21 6.06
N ALA A 222 15.15 -8.48 6.17
CA ALA A 222 14.81 -7.33 5.35
C ALA A 222 15.29 -6.00 5.94
N LEU A 223 15.85 -6.00 7.15
CA LEU A 223 16.38 -4.81 7.81
C LEU A 223 17.90 -4.76 7.69
N ASN A 224 18.44 -3.57 7.43
CA ASN A 224 19.89 -3.40 7.47
C ASN A 224 20.40 -3.26 8.92
N THR A 225 21.70 -3.48 9.10
CA THR A 225 22.32 -3.48 10.44
C THR A 225 22.13 -2.13 11.18
N LEU A 226 22.09 -0.99 10.48
CA LEU A 226 21.83 0.31 11.12
C LEU A 226 20.41 0.41 11.68
N GLN A 227 19.42 -0.07 10.93
CA GLN A 227 18.02 -0.08 11.35
C GLN A 227 17.82 -0.98 12.57
N VAL A 228 18.37 -2.20 12.55
CA VAL A 228 18.31 -3.13 13.69
C VAL A 228 18.97 -2.54 14.93
N GLN A 229 20.19 -2.00 14.78
CA GLN A 229 20.89 -1.32 15.87
C GLN A 229 20.06 -0.17 16.45
N LYS A 230 19.46 0.65 15.57
CA LYS A 230 18.65 1.79 15.97
C LYS A 230 17.41 1.34 16.76
N ILE A 231 16.67 0.36 16.28
CA ILE A 231 15.48 -0.18 16.96
C ILE A 231 15.85 -0.74 18.34
N LEU A 232 16.88 -1.59 18.43
CA LEU A 232 17.33 -2.16 19.71
C LEU A 232 17.77 -1.08 20.70
N SER A 233 18.46 -0.03 20.22
CA SER A 233 18.92 1.07 21.07
C SER A 233 17.80 1.97 21.60
N MET A 234 16.66 2.02 20.89
CA MET A 234 15.52 2.86 21.26
C MET A 234 14.41 2.10 21.98
N TYR A 235 14.50 0.77 22.02
CA TYR A 235 13.55 -0.07 22.74
C TYR A 235 13.38 0.40 24.19
N THR A 236 12.15 0.76 24.53
CA THR A 236 11.78 1.22 25.87
C THR A 236 10.86 0.18 26.49
N PRO A 237 11.28 -0.47 27.60
CA PRO A 237 10.45 -1.44 28.31
C PRO A 237 9.05 -0.90 28.61
N ALA A 238 8.02 -1.67 28.25
CA ALA A 238 6.63 -1.27 28.45
C ALA A 238 6.16 -1.46 29.91
N ASN A 239 6.77 -2.39 30.65
CA ASN A 239 6.42 -2.72 32.04
C ASN A 239 7.64 -3.23 32.82
N GLU A 240 7.43 -3.54 34.11
CA GLU A 240 8.45 -4.01 35.04
C GLU A 240 9.05 -5.39 34.72
N TYR A 241 8.44 -6.16 33.83
CA TYR A 241 8.92 -7.48 33.38
C TYR A 241 9.82 -7.40 32.13
N GLU A 242 9.90 -6.23 31.51
CA GLU A 242 10.77 -5.93 30.39
C GLU A 242 12.02 -5.17 30.86
N ALA A 243 13.16 -5.46 30.24
CA ALA A 243 14.43 -4.79 30.52
C ALA A 243 14.95 -4.13 29.24
N ARG A 244 15.76 -3.08 29.39
CA ARG A 244 16.49 -2.51 28.26
C ARG A 244 17.41 -3.54 27.63
N VAL A 245 17.58 -3.45 26.32
CA VAL A 245 18.49 -4.33 25.58
C VAL A 245 19.93 -4.10 26.05
N PRO A 246 20.66 -5.14 26.49
CA PRO A 246 22.05 -4.98 26.90
C PRO A 246 22.94 -4.53 25.74
N SER A 247 23.89 -3.63 26.01
CA SER A 247 24.82 -3.14 24.98
C SER A 247 25.70 -4.24 24.37
N SER A 248 25.93 -5.33 25.10
CA SER A 248 26.64 -6.52 24.60
C SER A 248 25.86 -7.21 23.48
N VAL A 249 24.54 -7.35 23.61
CA VAL A 249 23.66 -7.93 22.59
C VAL A 249 23.63 -7.03 21.35
N ILE A 250 23.46 -5.71 21.54
CA ILE A 250 23.48 -4.75 20.41
C ILE A 250 24.80 -4.84 19.64
N ARG A 251 25.93 -4.90 20.36
CA ARG A 251 27.25 -5.03 19.73
C ARG A 251 27.38 -6.35 18.95
N ALA A 252 26.97 -7.46 19.54
CA ALA A 252 27.03 -8.77 18.89
C ALA A 252 26.19 -8.83 17.61
N VAL A 253 24.99 -8.24 17.61
CA VAL A 253 24.13 -8.14 16.41
C VAL A 253 24.81 -7.33 15.30
N VAL A 254 25.45 -6.20 15.66
CA VAL A 254 26.17 -5.35 14.70
C VAL A 254 27.41 -6.05 14.14
N GLU A 255 28.18 -6.74 14.98
CA GLU A 255 29.38 -7.48 14.58
C GLU A 255 29.05 -8.64 13.64
N ARG A 256 27.99 -9.39 13.97
CA ARG A 256 27.45 -10.46 13.10
C ARG A 256 27.04 -9.86 11.76
N GLY A 257 26.24 -8.81 11.80
CA GLY A 257 25.88 -7.94 10.68
C GLY A 257 25.09 -8.63 9.56
N HIS A 258 23.96 -8.06 9.20
CA HIS A 258 23.17 -8.43 8.02
C HIS A 258 23.37 -7.41 6.91
N ASN A 259 23.38 -7.88 5.67
CA ASN A 259 23.36 -7.06 4.45
C ASN A 259 24.50 -6.02 4.41
N LYS A 260 25.74 -6.45 4.73
CA LYS A 260 26.95 -5.59 4.72
C LYS A 260 27.27 -4.98 3.34
N THR A 261 26.66 -5.51 2.28
CA THR A 261 26.82 -5.09 0.88
C THR A 261 25.75 -4.10 0.42
N ASP A 262 24.65 -3.96 1.15
CA ASP A 262 23.58 -3.03 0.78
C ASP A 262 23.89 -1.62 1.27
N PRO A 263 23.45 -0.58 0.54
CA PRO A 263 23.63 0.78 1.00
C PRO A 263 22.93 0.97 2.35
N MET A 264 23.72 1.33 3.37
CA MET A 264 23.24 1.47 4.74
C MET A 264 22.54 2.81 4.95
N TYR A 265 21.31 2.94 4.43
CA TYR A 265 20.44 4.07 4.77
C TYR A 265 19.62 3.76 6.01
N LEU A 266 19.53 4.71 6.93
CA LEU A 266 18.68 4.53 8.11
C LEU A 266 17.20 4.56 7.72
N MET A 267 16.79 5.59 6.98
CA MET A 267 15.39 5.84 6.61
C MET A 267 15.05 5.18 5.27
N LEU A 268 13.78 4.80 5.13
CA LEU A 268 13.19 4.39 3.86
C LEU A 268 12.76 5.62 3.06
N ASP A 269 12.86 5.52 1.73
CA ASP A 269 12.43 6.58 0.81
C ASP A 269 10.90 6.65 0.74
N THR A 270 10.31 7.67 1.36
CA THR A 270 8.85 7.86 1.34
C THR A 270 8.32 8.38 0.01
N ALA A 271 9.19 8.74 -0.94
CA ALA A 271 8.82 9.24 -2.26
C ALA A 271 8.99 8.18 -3.38
N TYR A 272 9.50 6.99 -3.05
CA TYR A 272 9.71 5.93 -4.02
C TYR A 272 8.38 5.45 -4.64
N LEU A 273 8.39 5.31 -5.97
CA LEU A 273 7.26 4.84 -6.76
C LEU A 273 7.67 3.57 -7.52
N PHE A 274 6.92 2.48 -7.35
CA PHE A 274 7.08 1.29 -8.17
C PHE A 274 6.74 1.60 -9.64
N PRO A 275 7.54 1.08 -10.60
CA PRO A 275 7.16 1.12 -12.00
C PRO A 275 5.79 0.45 -12.21
N VAL A 276 4.86 1.17 -12.81
CA VAL A 276 3.53 0.65 -13.14
C VAL A 276 3.59 -0.10 -14.47
N THR A 277 2.86 -1.22 -14.53
CA THR A 277 2.64 -2.00 -15.75
C THR A 277 1.18 -1.93 -16.13
N LEU A 278 0.89 -1.80 -17.43
CA LEU A 278 -0.47 -1.73 -17.97
C LEU A 278 -0.75 -2.99 -18.82
N PRO A 279 -1.02 -4.13 -18.17
CA PRO A 279 -1.28 -5.38 -18.89
C PRO A 279 -2.53 -5.26 -19.75
N PHE A 280 -2.50 -5.87 -20.94
CA PHE A 280 -3.64 -5.89 -21.83
C PHE A 280 -4.77 -6.76 -21.26
N THR A 281 -5.98 -6.19 -21.19
CA THR A 281 -7.17 -6.91 -20.73
C THR A 281 -8.27 -6.84 -21.79
N PRO A 282 -8.51 -7.92 -22.56
CA PRO A 282 -9.54 -7.92 -23.60
C PRO A 282 -10.94 -7.81 -23.00
N SER A 283 -11.85 -7.22 -23.75
CA SER A 283 -13.28 -7.14 -23.43
C SER A 283 -14.04 -8.30 -24.08
N ALA A 284 -14.95 -8.91 -23.33
CA ALA A 284 -15.93 -9.87 -23.87
C ALA A 284 -17.17 -9.17 -24.46
N VAL A 285 -17.27 -7.84 -24.37
CA VAL A 285 -18.41 -7.09 -24.88
C VAL A 285 -18.41 -7.11 -26.41
N SER A 286 -19.56 -7.48 -26.96
CA SER A 286 -19.88 -7.38 -28.39
C SER A 286 -20.24 -5.93 -28.75
N LEU A 287 -19.46 -5.30 -29.65
CA LEU A 287 -19.67 -3.90 -30.04
C LEU A 287 -21.06 -3.68 -30.66
N GLU A 288 -21.57 -4.68 -31.38
CA GLU A 288 -22.88 -4.70 -32.02
C GLU A 288 -24.06 -4.70 -31.03
N THR A 289 -23.81 -4.99 -29.75
CA THR A 289 -24.83 -4.98 -28.70
C THR A 289 -24.84 -3.69 -27.87
N ILE A 290 -23.87 -2.79 -28.12
CA ILE A 290 -23.75 -1.52 -27.40
C ILE A 290 -24.81 -0.54 -27.90
N ASN A 291 -25.63 -0.04 -26.97
CA ASN A 291 -26.62 0.99 -27.24
C ASN A 291 -26.18 2.31 -26.60
N ILE A 292 -26.46 3.43 -27.28
CA ILE A 292 -26.21 4.76 -26.74
C ILE A 292 -27.34 5.07 -25.75
N PRO A 293 -27.03 5.40 -24.49
CA PRO A 293 -28.05 5.77 -23.52
C PRO A 293 -28.74 7.09 -23.92
N GLU A 294 -30.03 7.24 -23.59
CA GLU A 294 -30.83 8.45 -23.84
C GLU A 294 -30.38 9.60 -22.93
N LEU A 295 -29.22 10.18 -23.24
CA LEU A 295 -28.61 11.29 -22.51
C LEU A 295 -28.59 12.55 -23.38
N PRO A 296 -28.97 13.72 -22.81
CA PRO A 296 -28.94 14.98 -23.53
C PRO A 296 -27.52 15.27 -24.02
N GLY A 297 -27.39 15.55 -25.32
CA GLY A 297 -26.11 15.85 -25.95
C GLY A 297 -25.45 14.67 -26.67
N LEU A 298 -26.11 13.50 -26.77
CA LEU A 298 -25.66 12.39 -27.62
C LEU A 298 -26.63 12.06 -28.76
N ASP A 299 -27.75 12.78 -28.87
CA ASP A 299 -28.85 12.52 -29.84
C ASP A 299 -28.41 12.60 -31.31
N PHE A 300 -27.27 13.22 -31.59
CA PHE A 300 -26.71 13.34 -32.94
C PHE A 300 -25.94 12.08 -33.39
N LEU A 301 -25.59 11.19 -32.48
CA LEU A 301 -24.89 9.95 -32.78
C LEU A 301 -25.85 8.89 -33.35
N LYS A 302 -25.37 8.09 -34.30
CA LYS A 302 -26.13 6.98 -34.90
C LYS A 302 -25.28 5.71 -34.85
N VAL A 303 -25.87 4.61 -34.40
CA VAL A 303 -25.25 3.28 -34.44
C VAL A 303 -25.25 2.80 -35.90
N VAL A 304 -24.08 2.32 -36.36
CA VAL A 304 -23.85 1.82 -37.73
C VAL A 304 -23.34 0.40 -37.65
#